data_AF-A0A445N173-F1
#
_entry.id   AF-A0A445N173-F1
#
_cell.length_a   1.000
_cell.length_b   1.000
_cell.length_c   1.000
_cell.angle_alpha   90.00
_cell.angle_beta   90.00
_cell.angle_gamma   90.00
#
_symmetry.space_group_name_H-M   'P 1'
#
loop_
_entity.id
_entity.type
_entity.pdbx_description
1 polymer ?
#
loop_
_entity_poly.entity_id
_entity_poly.type
_entity_poly.pdbx_seq_one_letter_code
_entity_poly.pdbx_strand_id
1 'polypeptide(L)'
;MRCGIFFNNKEERERVESDSNYNGKTDTWQYYQAEKIMRMEKDDNEDGTVDQKVFFDNSEKKIKLVLDQDHDGRFESTQWFNNPDWPVVMETDIDGDNHTDARYCYKDGVLRVKEIDDNSDGKSDLKEYYNQNGKLTKSEEDSGNTGRLDMVWQYNDKEEAVSAEKDVNGDGRVELWYHYNQGHVTNVEEDTNADSRPDIWEVYDESEAMVKRSKDLDYDGTADVEEQPDKRTAETAMVEGMTQGGK
;
A
#
# COMPACT_ATOMS: atom_id res chain seq x y z
N MET A 1 6.15 16.74 -39.71
CA MET A 1 7.14 16.89 -38.63
C MET A 1 7.85 18.22 -38.79
N ARG A 2 7.52 19.19 -37.94
CA ARG A 2 8.32 20.41 -37.81
C ARG A 2 9.26 20.15 -36.65
N CYS A 3 10.56 20.07 -36.95
CA CYS A 3 11.59 19.74 -35.97
C CYS A 3 12.60 20.90 -35.92
N GLY A 4 12.88 21.40 -34.72
CA GLY A 4 13.96 22.36 -34.45
C GLY A 4 15.14 21.63 -33.82
N ILE A 5 16.35 21.81 -34.34
CA ILE A 5 17.58 21.24 -33.75
C ILE A 5 18.47 22.40 -33.34
N PHE A 6 18.92 22.39 -32.09
CA PHE A 6 19.76 23.40 -31.48
C PHE A 6 21.09 22.76 -31.08
N PHE A 7 22.19 23.46 -31.39
CA PHE A 7 23.55 23.00 -31.14
C PHE A 7 24.25 23.91 -30.13
N ASN A 8 25.14 23.33 -29.32
CA ASN A 8 25.97 24.07 -28.38
C ASN A 8 27.17 24.74 -29.10
N ASN A 9 28.01 25.46 -28.35
CA ASN A 9 29.21 26.14 -28.89
C ASN A 9 30.28 25.22 -29.50
N LYS A 10 30.14 23.90 -29.33
CA LYS A 10 31.02 22.86 -29.91
C LYS A 10 30.38 22.17 -31.12
N GLU A 11 29.25 22.67 -31.62
CA GLU A 11 28.46 22.07 -32.72
C GLU A 11 27.90 20.68 -32.39
N GLU A 12 27.76 20.35 -31.10
CA GLU A 12 27.11 19.12 -30.64
C GLU A 12 25.62 19.41 -30.39
N ARG A 13 24.74 18.43 -30.65
CA ARG A 13 23.31 18.57 -30.38
C ARG A 13 23.09 18.84 -28.90
N GLU A 14 22.36 19.90 -28.60
CA GLU A 14 22.00 20.30 -27.24
C GLU A 14 20.51 20.05 -26.98
N ARG A 15 19.66 20.41 -27.95
CA ARG A 15 18.21 20.30 -27.81
C ARG A 15 17.55 20.00 -29.15
N VAL A 16 16.53 19.15 -29.12
CA VAL A 16 15.63 18.90 -30.25
C VAL A 16 14.20 19.18 -29.81
N GLU A 17 13.45 19.86 -30.66
CA GLU A 17 12.04 20.23 -30.46
C GLU A 17 11.20 19.63 -31.58
N SER A 18 10.07 19.01 -31.23
CA SER A 18 9.17 18.34 -32.18
C SER A 18 7.72 18.68 -31.91
N ASP A 19 6.99 18.93 -33.00
CA ASP A 19 5.53 18.84 -33.09
C ASP A 19 5.18 17.40 -33.55
N SER A 20 4.81 16.57 -32.58
CA SER A 20 4.59 15.13 -32.69
C SER A 20 3.19 14.79 -33.18
N ASN A 21 2.18 15.63 -32.88
CA ASN A 21 0.78 15.45 -33.29
C ASN A 21 0.38 16.27 -34.54
N TYR A 22 1.27 17.14 -35.02
CA TYR A 22 1.10 18.02 -36.18
C TYR A 22 0.07 19.14 -36.01
N ASN A 23 -0.15 19.61 -34.79
CA ASN A 23 -1.07 20.73 -34.50
C ASN A 23 -0.43 22.12 -34.71
N GLY A 24 0.88 22.18 -34.99
CA GLY A 24 1.65 23.41 -35.20
C GLY A 24 2.27 24.01 -33.93
N LYS A 25 2.09 23.40 -32.77
CA LYS A 25 2.76 23.69 -31.49
C LYS A 25 3.81 22.61 -31.23
N THR A 26 4.91 22.99 -30.58
CA THR A 26 5.88 21.99 -30.09
C THR A 26 5.29 21.34 -28.85
N ASP A 27 5.27 20.00 -28.81
CA ASP A 27 4.80 19.20 -27.67
C ASP A 27 5.89 18.31 -27.06
N THR A 28 7.04 18.17 -27.73
CA THR A 28 8.12 17.29 -27.28
C THR A 28 9.47 17.99 -27.36
N TRP A 29 10.23 17.93 -26.26
CA TRP A 29 11.59 18.45 -26.16
C TRP A 29 12.55 17.34 -25.74
N GLN A 30 13.71 17.27 -26.36
CA GLN A 30 14.78 16.33 -26.02
C GLN A 30 16.06 17.09 -25.76
N TYR A 31 16.79 16.73 -24.72
CA TYR A 31 18.02 17.39 -24.28
C TYR A 31 19.17 16.40 -24.30
N TYR A 32 20.29 16.85 -24.88
CA TYR A 32 21.45 16.02 -25.18
C TYR A 32 22.70 16.53 -24.48
N GLN A 33 23.57 15.61 -24.06
CA GLN A 33 24.90 15.90 -23.56
C GLN A 33 25.89 14.90 -24.16
N ALA A 34 26.96 15.40 -24.80
CA ALA A 34 27.92 14.56 -25.51
C ALA A 34 27.24 13.56 -26.48
N GLU A 35 26.29 14.06 -27.28
CA GLU A 35 25.49 13.31 -28.27
C GLU A 35 24.58 12.21 -27.71
N LYS A 36 24.41 12.12 -26.38
CA LYS A 36 23.50 11.17 -25.72
C LYS A 36 22.29 11.91 -25.16
N ILE A 37 21.11 11.30 -25.26
CA ILE A 37 19.91 11.87 -24.65
C ILE A 37 20.02 11.77 -23.13
N MET A 38 19.82 12.89 -22.43
CA MET A 38 19.84 12.96 -20.97
C MET A 38 18.46 13.21 -20.38
N ARG A 39 17.59 13.90 -21.14
CA ARG A 39 16.22 14.20 -20.73
C ARG A 39 15.30 14.31 -21.93
N MET A 40 14.07 13.86 -21.77
CA MET A 40 12.95 14.10 -22.68
C MET A 40 11.82 14.73 -21.88
N GLU A 41 11.13 15.70 -22.47
CA GLU A 41 9.95 16.34 -21.92
C GLU A 41 8.81 16.28 -22.91
N LYS A 42 7.58 16.20 -22.40
CA LYS A 42 6.38 16.14 -23.21
C LYS A 42 5.23 16.91 -22.55
N ASP A 43 4.53 17.69 -23.36
CA ASP A 43 3.24 18.33 -23.08
C ASP A 43 2.17 17.43 -23.72
N ASP A 44 1.49 16.62 -22.92
CA ASP A 44 0.52 15.63 -23.35
C ASP A 44 -0.86 16.27 -23.62
N ASN A 45 -1.22 17.32 -22.89
CA ASN A 45 -2.54 17.98 -22.99
C ASN A 45 -2.53 19.25 -23.89
N GLU A 46 -1.37 19.68 -24.37
CA GLU A 46 -1.11 20.82 -25.26
C GLU A 46 -1.45 22.20 -24.65
N ASP A 47 -1.42 22.30 -23.31
CA ASP A 47 -1.70 23.54 -22.58
C ASP A 47 -0.50 24.49 -22.51
N GLY A 48 0.68 24.03 -22.93
CA GLY A 48 1.94 24.77 -22.92
C GLY A 48 2.82 24.50 -21.70
N THR A 49 2.38 23.64 -20.78
CA THR A 49 3.11 23.13 -19.62
C THR A 49 3.59 21.71 -19.91
N VAL A 50 4.71 21.31 -19.30
CA VAL A 50 5.24 19.96 -19.49
C VAL A 50 4.54 19.03 -18.51
N ASP A 51 3.95 17.96 -19.01
CA ASP A 51 3.26 16.93 -18.21
C ASP A 51 4.20 15.77 -17.83
N GLN A 52 5.22 15.52 -18.64
CA GLN A 52 6.10 14.36 -18.45
C GLN A 52 7.57 14.74 -18.62
N LYS A 53 8.45 14.25 -17.72
CA LYS A 53 9.90 14.31 -17.91
C LYS A 53 10.55 12.94 -17.69
N VAL A 54 11.27 12.44 -18.68
CA VAL A 54 12.06 11.20 -18.63
C VAL A 54 13.54 11.55 -18.56
N PHE A 55 14.28 10.94 -17.63
CA PHE A 55 15.72 11.12 -17.46
C PHE A 55 16.45 9.83 -17.79
N PHE A 56 17.63 9.97 -18.40
CA PHE A 56 18.45 8.86 -18.87
C PHE A 56 19.86 8.93 -18.27
N ASP A 57 20.50 7.76 -18.12
CA ASP A 57 21.92 7.67 -17.78
C ASP A 57 22.82 7.87 -19.00
N ASN A 58 24.14 7.86 -18.78
CA ASN A 58 25.14 7.95 -19.84
C ASN A 58 25.16 6.73 -20.81
N SER A 59 24.35 5.70 -20.56
CA SER A 59 24.13 4.56 -21.46
C SER A 59 22.75 4.63 -22.15
N GLU A 60 22.08 5.78 -22.06
CA GLU A 60 20.74 6.06 -22.61
C GLU A 60 19.64 5.15 -22.04
N LYS A 61 19.87 4.59 -20.85
CA LYS A 61 18.85 3.84 -20.09
C LYS A 61 18.05 4.80 -19.24
N LYS A 62 16.73 4.62 -19.19
CA LYS A 62 15.85 5.39 -18.30
C LYS A 62 16.28 5.16 -16.85
N ILE A 63 16.35 6.23 -16.08
CA ILE A 63 16.65 6.19 -14.64
C ILE A 63 15.54 6.81 -13.79
N LYS A 64 14.83 7.80 -14.33
CA LYS A 64 13.73 8.48 -13.65
C LYS A 64 12.67 8.92 -14.65
N LEU A 65 11.41 8.85 -14.27
CA LEU A 65 10.27 9.47 -14.94
C LEU A 65 9.51 10.28 -13.90
N VAL A 66 9.18 11.53 -14.19
CA VAL A 66 8.22 12.31 -13.41
C VAL A 66 7.01 12.65 -14.27
N LEU A 67 5.83 12.62 -13.66
CA LEU A 67 4.54 12.86 -14.29
C LEU A 67 3.78 13.90 -13.46
N ASP A 68 3.16 14.84 -14.17
CA ASP A 68 2.08 15.72 -13.76
C ASP A 68 0.79 15.10 -14.33
N GLN A 69 0.05 14.35 -13.51
CA GLN A 69 -1.11 13.58 -13.96
C GLN A 69 -2.42 14.39 -13.90
N ASP A 70 -2.50 15.35 -12.98
CA ASP A 70 -3.65 16.24 -12.85
C ASP A 70 -3.54 17.53 -13.69
N HIS A 71 -2.38 17.76 -14.30
CA HIS A 71 -2.06 18.86 -15.20
C HIS A 71 -2.13 20.24 -14.51
N ASP A 72 -1.67 20.31 -13.25
CA ASP A 72 -1.66 21.56 -12.48
C ASP A 72 -0.29 22.28 -12.47
N GLY A 73 0.72 21.68 -13.11
CA GLY A 73 2.09 22.16 -13.19
C GLY A 73 3.04 21.58 -12.12
N ARG A 74 2.54 20.77 -11.18
CA ARG A 74 3.31 20.00 -10.20
C ARG A 74 3.43 18.55 -10.68
N PHE A 75 4.60 17.96 -10.44
CA PHE A 75 4.83 16.55 -10.74
C PHE A 75 4.64 15.72 -9.47
N GLU A 76 3.43 15.23 -9.25
CA GLU A 76 3.04 14.39 -8.11
C GLU A 76 3.59 12.97 -8.21
N SER A 77 3.86 12.46 -9.42
CA SER A 77 4.27 11.07 -9.63
C SER A 77 5.75 10.95 -10.04
N THR A 78 6.52 10.10 -9.37
CA THR A 78 7.90 9.76 -9.73
C THR A 78 8.09 8.26 -9.88
N GLN A 79 8.64 7.79 -11.00
CA GLN A 79 9.12 6.42 -11.19
C GLN A 79 10.64 6.36 -11.31
N TRP A 80 11.27 5.47 -10.55
CA TRP A 80 12.70 5.20 -10.54
C TRP A 80 12.98 3.84 -11.18
N PHE A 81 14.02 3.77 -12.02
CA PHE A 81 14.40 2.56 -12.79
C PHE A 81 15.80 2.02 -12.47
N ASN A 82 16.46 2.61 -11.48
CA ASN A 82 17.87 2.36 -11.15
C ASN A 82 18.07 1.93 -9.68
N ASN A 83 17.02 1.46 -9.02
CA ASN A 83 17.12 0.94 -7.65
C ASN A 83 17.64 -0.52 -7.68
N PRO A 84 18.63 -0.87 -6.84
CA PRO A 84 19.28 -2.18 -6.86
C PRO A 84 18.38 -3.33 -6.38
N ASP A 85 17.45 -3.05 -5.47
CA ASP A 85 16.57 -4.05 -4.86
C ASP A 85 15.24 -4.19 -5.63
N TRP A 86 14.75 -3.05 -6.12
CA TRP A 86 13.47 -2.91 -6.83
C TRP A 86 13.68 -2.31 -8.22
N PRO A 87 13.62 -3.12 -9.30
CA PRO A 87 13.86 -2.63 -10.66
C PRO A 87 13.00 -1.44 -11.07
N VAL A 88 11.78 -1.34 -10.53
CA VAL A 88 10.93 -0.15 -10.66
C VAL A 88 10.33 0.19 -9.31
N VAL A 89 10.49 1.46 -8.90
CA VAL A 89 9.81 2.03 -7.73
C VAL A 89 9.01 3.23 -8.20
N MET A 90 7.73 3.29 -7.87
CA MET A 90 6.87 4.45 -8.12
C MET A 90 6.51 5.09 -6.79
N GLU A 91 6.62 6.40 -6.71
CA GLU A 91 6.29 7.23 -5.54
C GLU A 91 5.30 8.31 -5.98
N THR A 92 4.31 8.62 -5.14
CA THR A 92 3.35 9.70 -5.37
C THR A 92 3.30 10.66 -4.18
N ASP A 93 3.13 11.94 -4.47
CA ASP A 93 2.99 13.09 -3.56
C ASP A 93 1.81 13.94 -4.08
N ILE A 94 0.60 13.50 -3.80
CA ILE A 94 -0.65 14.04 -4.32
C ILE A 94 -0.97 15.39 -3.69
N ASP A 95 -0.73 15.55 -2.39
CA ASP A 95 -1.02 16.78 -1.68
C ASP A 95 0.06 17.88 -1.87
N GLY A 96 1.24 17.49 -2.39
CA GLY A 96 2.33 18.40 -2.74
C GLY A 96 3.11 18.91 -1.53
N ASP A 97 3.05 18.20 -0.40
CA ASP A 97 3.77 18.56 0.82
C ASP A 97 5.24 18.08 0.82
N ASN A 98 5.67 17.41 -0.27
CA ASN A 98 7.01 16.86 -0.47
C ASN A 98 7.33 15.67 0.47
N HIS A 99 6.29 15.01 0.99
CA HIS A 99 6.30 13.67 1.54
C HIS A 99 5.69 12.69 0.54
N THR A 100 5.89 11.39 0.77
CA THR A 100 5.42 10.34 -0.17
C THR A 100 4.17 9.70 0.40
N ASP A 101 3.02 10.00 -0.19
CA ASP A 101 1.72 9.42 0.17
C ASP A 101 1.65 7.94 -0.17
N ALA A 102 2.28 7.53 -1.29
CA ALA A 102 2.29 6.13 -1.69
C ALA A 102 3.59 5.73 -2.39
N ARG A 103 4.07 4.52 -2.07
CA ARG A 103 5.19 3.88 -2.75
C ARG A 103 4.78 2.49 -3.25
N TYR A 104 5.12 2.20 -4.50
CA TYR A 104 4.86 0.94 -5.17
C TYR A 104 6.17 0.35 -5.72
N CYS A 105 6.53 -0.83 -5.26
CA CYS A 105 7.77 -1.51 -5.66
C CYS A 105 7.44 -2.71 -6.56
N TYR A 106 7.99 -2.72 -7.77
CA TYR A 106 7.77 -3.75 -8.76
C TYR A 106 9.04 -4.56 -9.02
N LYS A 107 8.85 -5.85 -9.30
CA LYS A 107 9.89 -6.76 -9.76
C LYS A 107 9.33 -7.68 -10.83
N ASP A 108 10.05 -7.82 -11.94
CA ASP A 108 9.62 -8.61 -13.10
C ASP A 108 8.23 -8.21 -13.64
N GLY A 109 7.88 -6.92 -13.54
CA GLY A 109 6.59 -6.37 -13.97
C GLY A 109 5.42 -6.61 -13.02
N VAL A 110 5.67 -7.22 -11.85
CA VAL A 110 4.65 -7.55 -10.85
C VAL A 110 4.84 -6.65 -9.62
N LEU A 111 3.75 -6.09 -9.09
CA LEU A 111 3.76 -5.36 -7.82
C LEU A 111 4.16 -6.33 -6.71
N ARG A 112 5.11 -5.95 -5.86
CA ARG A 112 5.62 -6.80 -4.76
C ARG A 112 5.42 -6.18 -3.39
N VAL A 113 5.50 -4.86 -3.30
CA VAL A 113 5.25 -4.11 -2.07
C VAL A 113 4.48 -2.83 -2.42
N LYS A 114 3.47 -2.51 -1.62
CA LYS A 114 2.76 -1.23 -1.63
C LYS A 114 2.82 -0.66 -0.22
N GLU A 115 3.19 0.61 -0.11
CA GLU A 115 3.23 1.39 1.13
C GLU A 115 2.34 2.61 0.94
N ILE A 116 1.47 2.93 1.89
CA ILE A 116 0.60 4.12 1.89
C ILE A 116 0.77 4.85 3.23
N ASP A 117 0.90 6.17 3.17
CA ASP A 117 0.87 7.14 4.27
C ASP A 117 -0.37 8.02 4.04
N ASP A 118 -1.48 7.67 4.67
CA ASP A 118 -2.79 8.31 4.47
C ASP A 118 -2.93 9.58 5.34
N ASN A 119 -2.11 9.70 6.40
CA ASN A 119 -2.17 10.79 7.35
C ASN A 119 -1.04 11.84 7.18
N SER A 120 -0.14 11.62 6.22
CA SER A 120 1.01 12.45 5.85
C SER A 120 1.98 12.70 7.03
N ASP A 121 2.14 11.73 7.95
CA ASP A 121 3.09 11.83 9.07
C ASP A 121 4.51 11.35 8.73
N GLY A 122 4.72 10.86 7.51
CA GLY A 122 5.97 10.33 7.00
C GLY A 122 6.20 8.85 7.33
N LYS A 123 5.21 8.16 7.91
CA LYS A 123 5.22 6.72 8.17
C LYS A 123 4.08 6.06 7.41
N SER A 124 4.32 4.82 6.97
CA SER A 124 3.25 4.07 6.32
C SER A 124 2.18 3.67 7.34
N ASP A 125 0.93 4.03 7.05
CA ASP A 125 -0.28 3.52 7.69
C ASP A 125 -0.66 2.14 7.15
N LEU A 126 -0.25 1.81 5.93
CA LEU A 126 -0.52 0.53 5.28
C LEU A 126 0.71 0.02 4.54
N LYS A 127 1.00 -1.26 4.70
CA LYS A 127 2.03 -1.97 3.93
C LYS A 127 1.57 -3.35 3.50
N GLU A 128 1.42 -3.52 2.20
CA GLU A 128 0.95 -4.76 1.57
C GLU A 128 2.07 -5.48 0.82
N TYR A 129 2.09 -6.80 0.89
CA TYR A 129 3.07 -7.66 0.25
C TYR A 129 2.41 -8.65 -0.70
N TYR A 130 2.97 -8.72 -1.90
CA TYR A 130 2.44 -9.50 -3.00
C TYR A 130 3.43 -10.57 -3.45
N ASN A 131 2.92 -11.75 -3.82
CA ASN A 131 3.75 -12.85 -4.33
C ASN A 131 4.15 -12.65 -5.80
N GLN A 132 4.89 -13.61 -6.37
CA GLN A 132 5.38 -13.55 -7.75
C GLN A 132 4.26 -13.54 -8.81
N ASN A 133 3.04 -13.95 -8.45
CA ASN A 133 1.86 -13.91 -9.32
C ASN A 133 1.02 -12.64 -9.09
N GLY A 134 1.47 -11.72 -8.23
CA GLY A 134 0.77 -10.48 -7.91
C GLY A 134 -0.40 -10.64 -6.95
N LYS A 135 -0.49 -11.75 -6.21
CA LYS A 135 -1.53 -11.96 -5.20
C LYS A 135 -1.10 -11.44 -3.84
N LEU A 136 -2.02 -10.80 -3.12
CA LEU A 136 -1.81 -10.35 -1.75
C LEU A 136 -1.52 -11.55 -0.84
N THR A 137 -0.49 -11.43 -0.02
CA THR A 137 -0.06 -12.47 0.93
C THR A 137 -0.01 -12.00 2.36
N LYS A 138 0.27 -10.70 2.57
CA LYS A 138 0.36 -10.09 3.89
C LYS A 138 -0.05 -8.62 3.78
N SER A 139 -0.78 -8.13 4.77
CA SER A 139 -1.02 -6.70 4.99
C SER A 139 -0.60 -6.33 6.41
N GLU A 140 0.04 -5.19 6.56
CA GLU A 140 0.40 -4.60 7.84
C GLU A 140 -0.27 -3.22 7.88
N GLU A 141 -1.02 -2.89 8.92
CA GLU A 141 -1.75 -1.62 9.03
C GLU A 141 -1.60 -0.99 10.41
N ASP A 142 -1.62 0.34 10.46
CA ASP A 142 -1.74 1.12 11.69
C ASP A 142 -3.22 1.29 12.07
N SER A 143 -3.74 0.27 12.73
CA SER A 143 -5.09 0.21 13.25
C SER A 143 -5.27 1.26 14.36
N GLY A 144 -5.78 2.44 13.99
CA GLY A 144 -6.17 3.49 14.93
C GLY A 144 -5.14 4.59 15.10
N ASN A 145 -4.22 4.76 14.13
CA ASN A 145 -3.24 5.85 14.07
C ASN A 145 -2.33 5.92 15.30
N THR A 146 -1.84 4.77 15.73
CA THR A 146 -0.88 4.59 16.82
C THR A 146 0.52 5.08 16.45
N GLY A 147 0.78 5.30 15.16
CA GLY A 147 2.06 5.63 14.55
C GLY A 147 2.95 4.40 14.32
N ARG A 148 2.37 3.19 14.32
CA ARG A 148 3.02 1.88 14.14
C ARG A 148 2.06 0.93 13.43
N LEU A 149 2.61 0.03 12.62
CA LEU A 149 1.83 -1.06 12.03
C LEU A 149 1.56 -2.13 13.09
N ASP A 150 0.45 -1.96 13.82
CA ASP A 150 0.07 -2.77 14.99
C ASP A 150 -0.82 -3.97 14.63
N MET A 151 -1.38 -4.01 13.41
CA MET A 151 -2.19 -5.11 12.92
C MET A 151 -1.54 -5.77 11.70
N VAL A 152 -1.45 -7.10 11.71
CA VAL A 152 -0.82 -7.90 10.65
C VAL A 152 -1.76 -8.99 10.17
N TRP A 153 -2.20 -8.89 8.92
CA TRP A 153 -3.06 -9.86 8.24
C TRP A 153 -2.24 -10.81 7.37
N GLN A 154 -2.63 -12.08 7.32
CA GLN A 154 -2.08 -13.10 6.40
C GLN A 154 -3.17 -13.64 5.48
N TYR A 155 -2.83 -13.83 4.21
CA TYR A 155 -3.77 -14.25 3.16
C TYR A 155 -3.34 -15.56 2.50
N ASN A 156 -4.32 -16.36 2.09
CA ASN A 156 -4.08 -17.59 1.33
C ASN A 156 -3.94 -17.33 -0.18
N ASP A 157 -3.72 -18.38 -0.98
CA ASP A 157 -3.60 -18.28 -2.44
C ASP A 157 -4.88 -17.80 -3.17
N LYS A 158 -6.02 -17.75 -2.49
CA LYS A 158 -7.27 -17.17 -3.00
C LYS A 158 -7.48 -15.72 -2.55
N GLU A 159 -6.48 -15.14 -1.87
CA GLU A 159 -6.53 -13.79 -1.29
C GLU A 159 -7.62 -13.64 -0.21
N GLU A 160 -7.96 -14.76 0.45
CA GLU A 160 -8.83 -14.77 1.63
C GLU A 160 -7.94 -14.65 2.88
N ALA A 161 -8.31 -13.77 3.81
CA ALA A 161 -7.64 -13.67 5.10
C ALA A 161 -7.78 -15.00 5.86
N VAL A 162 -6.67 -15.48 6.41
CA VAL A 162 -6.62 -16.72 7.22
C VAL A 162 -6.23 -16.47 8.66
N SER A 163 -5.49 -15.40 8.93
CA SER A 163 -5.19 -14.98 10.29
C SER A 163 -4.91 -13.48 10.35
N ALA A 164 -5.07 -12.92 11.54
CA ALA A 164 -4.58 -11.58 11.87
C ALA A 164 -3.94 -11.57 13.25
N GLU A 165 -2.97 -10.70 13.46
CA GLU A 165 -2.23 -10.53 14.72
C GLU A 165 -2.25 -9.05 15.09
N LYS A 166 -2.56 -8.72 16.35
CA LYS A 166 -2.59 -7.33 16.83
C LYS A 166 -1.76 -7.10 18.09
N ASP A 167 -0.87 -6.11 18.01
CA ASP A 167 -0.16 -5.48 19.12
C ASP A 167 -1.04 -4.36 19.69
N VAL A 168 -1.74 -4.63 20.79
CA VAL A 168 -2.74 -3.73 21.34
C VAL A 168 -2.10 -2.55 22.08
N ASN A 169 -0.94 -2.76 22.69
CA ASN A 169 -0.30 -1.78 23.57
C ASN A 169 0.89 -1.05 22.91
N GLY A 170 1.29 -1.47 21.71
CA GLY A 170 2.35 -0.88 20.90
C GLY A 170 3.77 -1.18 21.40
N ASP A 171 3.97 -2.23 22.18
CA ASP A 171 5.27 -2.61 22.75
C ASP A 171 6.09 -3.53 21.83
N GLY A 172 5.51 -3.96 20.70
CA GLY A 172 6.09 -4.87 19.72
C GLY A 172 5.80 -6.35 19.98
N ARG A 173 4.96 -6.69 20.95
CA ARG A 173 4.42 -8.03 21.18
C ARG A 173 2.97 -8.07 20.74
N VAL A 174 2.54 -9.24 20.29
CA VAL A 174 1.15 -9.45 19.89
C VAL A 174 0.38 -9.89 21.13
N GLU A 175 -0.76 -9.25 21.38
CA GLU A 175 -1.70 -9.68 22.42
C GLU A 175 -2.91 -10.40 21.83
N LEU A 176 -3.29 -10.14 20.58
CA LEU A 176 -4.47 -10.73 19.96
C LEU A 176 -4.13 -11.49 18.69
N TRP A 177 -4.61 -12.73 18.61
CA TRP A 177 -4.56 -13.55 17.40
C TRP A 177 -5.98 -13.88 16.95
N TYR A 178 -6.23 -13.69 15.66
CA TYR A 178 -7.49 -14.00 15.00
C TYR A 178 -7.25 -15.09 13.96
N HIS A 179 -8.17 -16.06 13.89
CA HIS A 179 -8.16 -17.09 12.84
C HIS A 179 -9.43 -17.02 12.02
N TYR A 180 -9.28 -17.05 10.70
CA TYR A 180 -10.38 -16.88 9.76
C TYR A 180 -10.56 -18.11 8.89
N ASN A 181 -11.82 -18.41 8.56
CA ASN A 181 -12.18 -19.39 7.55
C ASN A 181 -13.28 -18.81 6.66
N GLN A 182 -13.02 -18.73 5.35
CA GLN A 182 -13.97 -18.20 4.36
C GLN A 182 -14.50 -16.80 4.70
N GLY A 183 -13.66 -15.96 5.30
CA GLY A 183 -14.00 -14.59 5.70
C GLY A 183 -14.65 -14.45 7.08
N HIS A 184 -14.96 -15.55 7.76
CA HIS A 184 -15.55 -15.54 9.10
C HIS A 184 -14.50 -15.83 10.17
N VAL A 185 -14.55 -15.10 11.28
CA VAL A 185 -13.71 -15.39 12.44
C VAL A 185 -14.14 -16.72 13.05
N THR A 186 -13.18 -17.59 13.32
CA THR A 186 -13.40 -18.92 13.90
C THR A 186 -12.85 -19.01 15.31
N ASN A 187 -11.70 -18.37 15.54
CA ASN A 187 -11.03 -18.35 16.82
C ASN A 187 -10.42 -16.98 17.10
N VAL A 188 -10.45 -16.59 18.36
CA VAL A 188 -9.69 -15.45 18.89
C VAL A 188 -8.90 -15.93 20.10
N GLU A 189 -7.63 -15.56 20.16
CA GLU A 189 -6.74 -15.83 21.29
C GLU A 189 -6.22 -14.50 21.82
N GLU A 190 -6.21 -14.33 23.14
CA GLU A 190 -5.79 -13.09 23.81
C GLU A 190 -4.80 -13.40 24.93
N ASP A 191 -3.67 -12.68 24.93
CA ASP A 191 -2.70 -12.60 26.03
C ASP A 191 -2.97 -11.33 26.83
N THR A 192 -3.53 -11.48 28.03
CA THR A 192 -3.90 -10.38 28.91
C THR A 192 -2.80 -10.01 29.90
N ASN A 193 -1.75 -10.83 30.03
CA ASN A 193 -0.68 -10.66 31.01
C ASN A 193 0.69 -10.29 30.39
N ALA A 194 0.77 -10.25 29.06
CA ALA A 194 1.94 -9.93 28.23
C ALA A 194 3.12 -10.90 28.39
N ASP A 195 2.86 -12.18 28.67
CA ASP A 195 3.88 -13.23 28.77
C ASP A 195 4.17 -13.94 27.43
N SER A 196 3.52 -13.49 26.36
CA SER A 196 3.57 -14.02 24.98
C SER A 196 2.92 -15.39 24.81
N ARG A 197 1.96 -15.72 25.69
CA ARG A 197 1.10 -16.89 25.59
C ARG A 197 -0.35 -16.44 25.84
N PRO A 198 -1.30 -16.83 24.97
CA PRO A 198 -2.69 -16.54 25.24
C PRO A 198 -3.16 -17.17 26.55
N ASP A 199 -4.01 -16.45 27.28
CA ASP A 199 -4.73 -16.93 28.46
C ASP A 199 -6.24 -16.89 28.28
N ILE A 200 -6.73 -16.32 27.17
CA ILE A 200 -8.14 -16.40 26.75
C ILE A 200 -8.21 -17.01 25.35
N TRP A 201 -9.14 -17.95 25.17
CA TRP A 201 -9.46 -18.55 23.86
C TRP A 201 -10.95 -18.52 23.61
N GLU A 202 -11.34 -17.99 22.48
CA GLU A 202 -12.73 -17.91 22.03
C GLU A 202 -12.92 -18.69 20.74
N VAL A 203 -14.09 -19.31 20.61
CA VAL A 203 -14.51 -20.06 19.42
C VAL A 203 -15.85 -19.52 18.96
N TYR A 204 -15.96 -19.33 17.66
CA TYR A 204 -17.12 -18.76 16.98
C TYR A 204 -17.71 -19.77 15.99
N ASP A 205 -19.03 -19.71 15.78
CA ASP A 205 -19.70 -20.48 14.72
C ASP A 205 -19.74 -19.72 13.39
N GLU A 206 -20.33 -20.33 12.35
CA GLU A 206 -20.46 -19.74 11.01
C GLU A 206 -21.28 -18.43 10.97
N SER A 207 -22.04 -18.12 12.03
CA SER A 207 -22.76 -16.86 12.18
C SER A 207 -21.97 -15.80 12.94
N GLU A 208 -20.69 -16.08 13.26
CA GLU A 208 -19.82 -15.26 14.10
C GLU A 208 -20.38 -15.07 15.52
N ALA A 209 -21.23 -15.99 15.96
CA ALA A 209 -21.66 -16.04 17.35
C ALA A 209 -20.61 -16.80 18.17
N MET A 210 -20.13 -16.20 19.26
CA MET A 210 -19.23 -16.88 20.19
C MET A 210 -19.97 -18.09 20.78
N VAL A 211 -19.41 -19.29 20.66
CA VAL A 211 -19.98 -20.56 21.16
C VAL A 211 -19.19 -21.17 22.31
N LYS A 212 -17.94 -20.73 22.50
CA LYS A 212 -17.09 -21.16 23.62
C LYS A 212 -16.11 -20.05 23.97
N ARG A 213 -15.88 -19.85 25.25
CA ARG A 213 -14.75 -19.07 25.78
C ARG A 213 -14.04 -19.90 26.85
N SER A 214 -12.72 -19.98 26.78
CA SER A 214 -11.87 -20.65 27.75
C SER A 214 -10.90 -19.63 28.34
N LYS A 215 -10.59 -19.74 29.64
CA LYS A 215 -9.67 -18.83 30.34
C LYS A 215 -8.71 -19.61 31.23
N ASP A 216 -7.43 -19.29 31.14
CA ASP A 216 -6.37 -19.68 32.06
C ASP A 216 -6.18 -18.55 33.08
N LEU A 217 -6.52 -18.80 34.35
CA LEU A 217 -6.51 -17.77 35.39
C LEU A 217 -5.22 -17.79 36.21
N ASP A 218 -4.49 -18.90 36.19
CA ASP A 218 -3.21 -19.05 36.89
C ASP A 218 -1.98 -19.00 35.99
N TYR A 219 -2.20 -18.87 34.68
CA TYR A 219 -1.21 -18.70 33.62
C TYR A 219 -0.26 -19.88 33.49
N ASP A 220 -0.76 -21.10 33.70
CA ASP A 220 0.01 -22.34 33.57
C ASP A 220 0.08 -22.89 32.12
N GLY A 221 -0.69 -22.29 31.20
CA GLY A 221 -0.86 -22.68 29.80
C GLY A 221 -2.06 -23.59 29.55
N THR A 222 -2.91 -23.82 30.56
CA THR A 222 -4.10 -24.68 30.50
C THR A 222 -5.32 -23.90 30.96
N ALA A 223 -6.42 -24.00 30.22
CA ALA A 223 -7.64 -23.32 30.64
C ALA A 223 -8.21 -23.90 31.95
N ASP A 224 -8.49 -23.02 32.91
CA ASP A 224 -9.15 -23.30 34.19
C ASP A 224 -10.67 -23.28 34.06
N VAL A 225 -11.19 -22.36 33.24
CA VAL A 225 -12.62 -22.09 33.09
C VAL A 225 -13.01 -22.23 31.65
N GLU A 226 -14.13 -22.92 31.41
CA GLU A 226 -14.81 -22.94 30.12
C GLU A 226 -16.25 -22.44 30.28
N GLU A 227 -16.60 -21.45 29.47
CA GLU A 227 -17.94 -20.89 29.37
C GLU A 227 -18.51 -21.21 27.99
N GLN A 228 -19.75 -21.69 27.95
CA GLN A 228 -20.54 -21.80 26.73
C GLN A 228 -21.76 -20.89 26.91
N PRO A 229 -22.07 -20.02 25.93
CA PRO A 229 -23.25 -19.20 26.03
C PRO A 229 -24.50 -20.09 26.08
N ASP A 230 -25.36 -19.82 27.06
CA ASP A 230 -26.61 -20.55 27.22
C ASP A 230 -27.46 -20.43 25.96
N LYS A 231 -27.99 -21.55 25.44
CA LYS A 231 -28.88 -21.60 24.27
C LYS A 231 -30.13 -20.70 24.35
N ARG A 232 -30.41 -20.11 25.52
CA ARG A 232 -31.52 -19.17 25.74
C ARG A 232 -31.18 -17.70 25.48
N THR A 233 -29.91 -17.33 25.41
CA THR A 233 -29.51 -15.92 25.22
C THR A 233 -29.44 -15.56 23.73
N ALA A 234 -29.25 -16.55 22.85
CA ALA A 234 -29.24 -16.37 21.39
C ALA A 234 -30.63 -15.96 20.82
N GLU A 235 -31.74 -16.36 21.45
CA GLU A 235 -33.09 -15.93 21.04
C GLU A 235 -33.40 -14.48 21.45
N THR A 236 -32.79 -13.95 22.53
CA THR A 236 -33.09 -12.60 23.02
C THR A 236 -32.41 -11.52 22.17
N ALA A 237 -31.20 -11.78 21.64
CA ALA A 237 -30.50 -10.82 20.77
C ALA A 237 -31.18 -10.65 19.40
N MET A 238 -31.93 -11.64 18.91
CA MET A 238 -32.69 -11.52 17.66
C MET A 238 -34.00 -10.72 17.81
N VAL A 239 -34.58 -10.64 19.02
CA VAL A 239 -35.84 -9.92 19.24
C VAL A 239 -35.61 -8.43 19.46
N GLU A 240 -34.49 -8.02 20.09
CA GLU A 240 -34.21 -6.60 20.35
C GLU A 240 -33.71 -5.83 19.10
N GLY A 241 -33.13 -6.54 18.12
CA GLY A 241 -32.72 -5.95 16.83
C GLY A 241 -33.88 -5.58 15.89
N MET A 242 -35.12 -6.03 16.15
CA MET A 242 -36.28 -5.71 15.32
C MET A 242 -37.14 -4.55 15.84
N THR A 243 -36.84 -3.98 17.02
CA THR A 243 -37.67 -2.91 17.63
C THR A 243 -37.10 -1.50 17.57
N GLN A 244 -35.95 -1.27 16.93
CA GLN A 244 -35.39 0.10 16.74
C GLN A 244 -35.36 0.58 15.27
N GLY A 245 -36.17 0.00 14.40
CA GLY A 245 -36.43 0.51 13.05
C GLY A 245 -37.82 1.09 12.92
N GLY A 246 -38.13 2.20 13.61
CA GLY A 246 -39.48 2.74 13.60
C GLY A 246 -39.66 4.10 14.26
N LYS A 247 -39.04 5.14 13.71
CA LYS A 247 -39.66 6.46 13.46
C LYS A 247 -38.71 7.41 12.75
#